data_AF-A0A7G9W8B6-F1
#
_entry.id   AF-A0A7G9W8B6-F1
#
_cell.length_a   1.000
_cell.length_b   1.000
_cell.length_c   1.000
_cell.angle_alpha   90.00
_cell.angle_beta   90.00
_cell.angle_gamma   90.00
#
_symmetry.space_group_name_H-M   'P 1'
#
loop_
_entity.id
_entity.type
_entity.pdbx_description
1 polymer ?
#
loop_
_entity_poly.entity_id
_entity_poly.type
_entity_poly.pdbx_seq_one_letter_code
_entity_poly.pdbx_strand_id
1 'polypeptide(L)' 'MAKKTEQKTDPAVKAEEIEISESEEVTKKVIVWQATKPLTQKEHEHLSNKLRFEQQKTGVEIILMPYTCKLGDGEDV' A
#
# COMPACT_ATOMS: atom_id res chain seq x y z
N MET A 1 16.90 -37.00 13.85
CA MET A 1 17.19 -36.29 12.58
C MET A 1 16.39 -34.99 12.57
N ALA A 2 17.02 -33.86 12.92
CA ALA A 2 16.36 -32.55 12.92
C ALA A 2 16.65 -31.86 11.59
N LYS A 3 15.61 -31.60 10.80
CA LYS A 3 15.72 -30.80 9.56
C LYS A 3 15.65 -29.33 9.95
N LYS A 4 16.76 -28.65 9.72
CA LYS A 4 16.96 -27.20 9.75
C LYS A 4 16.23 -26.61 8.55
N THR A 5 15.31 -25.68 8.77
CA THR A 5 14.71 -24.90 7.68
C THR A 5 15.05 -23.44 7.91
N GLU A 6 15.94 -22.94 7.06
CA GLU A 6 16.39 -21.55 7.00
C GLU A 6 15.23 -20.66 6.57
N GLN A 7 14.87 -19.69 7.43
CA GLN A 7 13.99 -18.58 7.09
C GLN A 7 14.77 -17.57 6.24
N LYS A 8 14.43 -17.48 4.95
CA LYS A 8 14.76 -16.32 4.13
C LYS A 8 13.80 -15.20 4.52
N THR A 9 14.35 -14.13 5.08
CA THR A 9 13.68 -12.86 5.31
C THR A 9 13.48 -12.15 3.98
N ASP A 10 12.23 -12.07 3.53
CA ASP A 10 11.82 -11.15 2.46
C ASP A 10 11.91 -9.69 2.95
N PRO A 11 12.27 -8.74 2.07
CA PRO A 11 12.67 -7.40 2.46
C PRO A 11 11.49 -6.59 3.00
N ALA A 12 11.73 -5.93 4.12
CA ALA A 12 10.83 -5.07 4.86
C ALA A 12 9.96 -4.16 3.97
N VAL A 13 8.67 -4.46 3.91
CA VAL A 13 7.63 -3.57 3.38
C VAL A 13 7.29 -2.58 4.48
N LYS A 14 7.54 -1.30 4.24
CA LYS A 14 7.14 -0.22 5.15
C LYS A 14 5.72 0.20 4.77
N ALA A 15 4.74 -0.21 5.55
CA ALA A 15 3.36 0.25 5.45
C ALA A 15 3.16 1.36 6.49
N GLU A 16 2.64 2.50 6.05
CA GLU A 16 2.30 3.63 6.92
C GLU A 16 0.77 3.82 6.90
N GLU A 17 0.15 3.80 8.07
CA GLU A 17 -1.29 3.99 8.27
C GLU A 17 -1.52 5.47 8.56
N ILE A 18 -2.38 6.13 7.77
CA ILE A 18 -2.67 7.57 7.92
C ILE A 18 -4.14 7.72 8.30
N GLU A 19 -4.40 8.37 9.44
CA GLU A 19 -5.74 8.75 9.89
C GLU A 19 -6.11 10.13 9.31
N ILE A 20 -7.23 10.21 8.60
CA ILE A 20 -7.77 11.46 8.04
C ILE A 20 -9.04 11.79 8.82
N SER A 21 -9.03 12.89 9.58
CA SER A 21 -10.20 13.41 10.30
C SER A 21 -10.92 14.48 9.48
N GLU A 22 -12.08 14.15 8.92
CA GLU A 22 -13.10 15.14 8.56
C GLU A 22 -14.36 14.87 9.39
N SER A 23 -14.89 15.96 9.94
CA SER A 23 -16.15 16.11 10.66
C SER A 23 -17.24 15.09 10.27
N GLU A 24 -17.76 14.38 11.28
CA GLU A 24 -18.57 13.14 11.19
C GLU A 24 -17.74 11.93 10.71
N GLU A 25 -16.77 11.55 11.55
CA GLU A 25 -15.68 10.62 11.26
C GLU A 25 -16.16 9.18 10.95
N VAL A 26 -16.50 8.92 9.69
CA VAL A 26 -16.30 7.59 9.11
C VAL A 26 -14.80 7.50 8.81
N THR A 27 -14.00 7.12 9.81
CA THR A 27 -12.58 6.77 9.61
C THR A 27 -12.51 5.55 8.69
N LYS A 28 -12.46 5.79 7.38
CA LYS A 28 -12.16 4.75 6.40
C LYS A 28 -10.66 4.53 6.44
N LYS A 29 -10.25 3.31 6.82
CA LYS A 29 -8.84 2.91 6.75
C LYS A 29 -8.43 2.80 5.28
N VAL A 30 -7.61 3.74 4.82
CA VAL A 30 -7.02 3.75 3.48
C VAL A 30 -5.58 3.31 3.59
N ILE A 31 -5.17 2.35 2.77
CA ILE A 31 -3.78 1.91 2.65
C ILE A 31 -3.17 2.56 1.42
N VAL A 32 -2.12 3.34 1.60
CA VAL A 32 -1.33 3.87 0.48
C VAL A 32 -0.21 2.90 0.16
N TRP A 33 -0.18 2.38 -1.07
CA TRP A 33 0.86 1.48 -1.53
C TRP A 33 1.70 2.14 -2.62
N GLN A 34 2.89 2.60 -2.23
CA GLN A 34 3.83 3.26 -3.13
C GLN A 34 4.65 2.23 -3.94
N ALA A 35 4.73 2.46 -5.25
CA ALA A 35 5.61 1.67 -6.10
C ALA A 35 7.08 1.91 -5.73
N THR A 36 7.87 0.84 -5.59
CA THR A 36 9.31 0.91 -5.24
C THR A 36 10.23 1.16 -6.44
N LYS A 37 9.68 1.11 -7.65
CA LYS A 37 10.34 1.42 -8.91
C LYS A 37 9.35 2.03 -9.89
N PRO A 38 9.81 2.77 -10.92
CA PRO A 38 8.94 3.16 -12.03
C PRO A 38 8.24 1.94 -12.63
N LEU A 39 6.93 2.06 -12.83
CA LEU A 39 6.11 1.04 -13.45
C LEU A 39 5.84 1.45 -14.90
N THR A 40 5.87 0.47 -15.80
CA THR A 40 5.27 0.63 -17.12
C THR A 40 3.75 0.71 -16.99
N GLN A 41 3.08 1.25 -18.02
CA GLN A 41 1.62 1.31 -18.05
C GLN A 41 0.97 -0.07 -17.83
N LYS A 42 1.49 -1.11 -18.49
CA LYS A 42 0.98 -2.48 -18.34
C LYS A 42 1.16 -3.03 -16.93
N GLU A 43 2.30 -2.81 -16.31
CA GLU A 43 2.54 -3.20 -14.90
C GLU A 43 1.58 -2.46 -13.96
N HIS A 44 1.36 -1.16 -14.20
CA HIS A 44 0.46 -0.35 -13.41
C HIS A 44 -0.99 -0.82 -13.52
N GLU A 45 -1.49 -1.09 -14.74
CA GLU A 45 -2.84 -1.62 -14.98
C GLU A 45 -3.02 -2.98 -14.31
N HIS A 46 -2.05 -3.88 -14.45
CA HIS A 46 -2.09 -5.21 -13.83
C HIS A 46 -2.16 -5.13 -12.31
N LEU A 47 -1.34 -4.29 -11.68
CA LEU A 47 -1.36 -4.09 -10.24
C LEU A 47 -2.67 -3.43 -9.78
N SER A 48 -3.14 -2.41 -10.50
CA SER A 48 -4.40 -1.74 -10.21
C SER A 48 -5.59 -2.71 -10.22
N ASN A 49 -5.62 -3.64 -11.18
CA ASN A 49 -6.66 -4.66 -11.26
C ASN A 49 -6.63 -5.62 -10.07
N LYS A 50 -5.44 -6.06 -9.66
CA LYS A 50 -5.27 -6.92 -8.47
C LYS A 50 -5.72 -6.22 -7.20
N LEU A 51 -5.34 -4.94 -7.03
CA LEU A 51 -5.74 -4.17 -5.86
C LEU A 51 -7.25 -4.00 -5.80
N ARG A 52 -7.90 -3.66 -6.92
CA ARG A 52 -9.38 -3.56 -6.97
C ARG A 52 -10.06 -4.86 -6.55
N PHE A 53 -9.54 -6.01 -6.98
CA PHE A 53 -10.06 -7.31 -6.56
C PHE A 53 -9.95 -7.51 -5.05
N GLU A 54 -8.80 -7.19 -4.45
CA GLU A 54 -8.62 -7.31 -3.00
C GLU A 54 -9.47 -6.29 -2.23
N GLN A 55 -9.64 -5.07 -2.74
CA GLN A 55 -10.52 -4.07 -2.14
C GLN A 55 -11.97 -4.55 -2.08
N GLN A 56 -12.46 -5.16 -3.16
CA GLN A 56 -13.82 -5.75 -3.19
C GLN A 56 -13.99 -6.90 -2.20
N LYS A 57 -12.94 -7.71 -2.02
CA LYS A 57 -12.97 -8.88 -1.13
C LYS A 57 -12.84 -8.50 0.35
N THR A 58 -12.04 -7.48 0.66
CA THR A 58 -11.69 -7.11 2.04
C THR A 58 -12.44 -5.90 2.57
N GLY A 59 -13.01 -5.08 1.67
CA GLY A 59 -13.62 -3.79 2.02
C GLY A 59 -12.60 -2.70 2.38
N VAL A 60 -11.30 -2.99 2.29
CA VAL A 60 -10.22 -2.02 2.53
C VAL A 60 -10.00 -1.20 1.27
N GLU A 61 -9.83 0.11 1.41
CA GLU A 61 -9.49 0.99 0.29
C GLU A 61 -7.97 1.05 0.14
N ILE A 62 -7.47 0.80 -1.08
CA ILE A 62 -6.02 0.78 -1.36
C ILE A 62 -5.70 1.69 -2.53
N ILE A 63 -4.78 2.63 -2.34
CA ILE A 63 -4.34 3.57 -3.37
C ILE A 63 -2.96 3.14 -3.87
N LEU A 64 -2.85 2.84 -5.17
CA LEU A 64 -1.55 2.62 -5.82
C LEU A 64 -0.92 3.97 -6.14
N MET A 65 0.20 4.27 -5.49
CA MET A 65 0.91 5.53 -5.66
C MET A 65 2.13 5.35 -6.57
N PRO A 66 2.34 6.22 -7.57
CA PRO A 66 3.52 6.16 -8.44
C PRO A 66 4.84 6.33 -7.67
N TYR A 67 5.92 5.77 -8.22
CA TYR A 67 7.26 5.83 -7.63
C TYR A 67 7.76 7.24 -7.37
N THR A 68 7.46 8.18 -8.26
CA THR A 68 7.96 9.56 -8.21
C THR A 68 7.18 10.45 -7.24
N CYS A 69 6.01 10.02 -6.78
CA CYS A 69 5.24 10.78 -5.81
C CYS A 69 5.91 10.66 -4.43
N LYS A 70 5.86 11.73 -3.64
CA LYS A 70 6.22 11.71 -2.22
C LYS A 70 4.95 11.92 -1.42
N LEU A 71 4.74 11.11 -0.39
CA LEU A 71 3.76 11.48 0.63
C LEU A 71 4.31 12.72 1.32
N GLY A 72 3.50 13.77 1.41
CA GLY A 72 3.86 14.91 2.24
C GLY A 72 3.86 14.45 3.68
N ASP A 73 4.98 14.61 4.38
CA ASP A 73 4.97 14.60 5.83
C ASP A 73 4.05 15.76 6.25
N GLY A 74 2.99 15.50 7.00
CA GLY A 74 1.94 16.46 7.33
C GLY A 74 2.39 17.59 8.27
N GLU A 75 3.53 18.22 8.01
CA GLU A 75 4.02 19.41 8.70
C GLU A 75 3.83 20.62 7.77
N ASP A 76 3.20 21.67 8.32
CA ASP A 76 2.90 23.00 7.74
C ASP A 76 1.58 23.15 6.96
N VAL A 77 0.46 23.43 7.67
CA VAL A 77 -0.09 24.80 7.94
C VAL A 77 -0.99 24.76 9.18
#